data_AF-A0A941EW65-F1
#
_entry.id   AF-A0A941EW65-F1
#
_cell.length_a   1.000
_cell.length_b   1.000
_cell.length_c   1.000
_cell.angle_alpha   90.00
_cell.angle_beta   90.00
_cell.angle_gamma   90.00
#
_symmetry.space_group_name_H-M   'P 1'
#
loop_
_entity.id
_entity.type
_entity.pdbx_description
1 polymer ?
#
loop_
_entity_poly.entity_id
_entity_poly.type
_entity_poly.pdbx_seq_one_letter_code
_entity_poly.pdbx_strand_id
1 'polypeptide(L)'
;MASARAQGAASSRDRQDASPQRQPCRAPGRTAIRQGSAKIPRPSDFTQASWTAQTRANAAARAAPRRLSTRTVRHLARAAMRDLGRPEAPVVHGQRRDPLWPEGLVGSMTHCRGNRAAALARRTDVVGLGLDAEPNEPLSSGVLDVIGLPEERAQLLDLRAEDPTVYWDRLLFCVKEAIYKVWFPLAGTWLGFTVALVSLVSFGGTDGTFTVVHQIPGPPLGTQIPQTLHTLHGRWHSERGVLAAATLVPIAPVSAAP
;
A
#
# COMPACT_ATOMS: atom_id res chain seq x y z
N MET A 1 26.13 85.96 14.07
CA MET A 1 25.24 87.06 14.52
C MET A 1 23.99 86.43 15.13
N ALA A 2 23.65 86.85 16.37
CA ALA A 2 22.43 86.64 17.17
C ALA A 2 21.85 85.19 17.26
N SER A 3 21.99 84.43 18.35
CA SER A 3 21.49 84.62 19.74
C SER A 3 19.96 84.73 19.85
N ALA A 4 19.31 83.73 20.44
CA ALA A 4 18.64 83.85 21.74
C ALA A 4 17.93 82.56 22.18
N ARG A 5 18.17 82.18 23.44
CA ARG A 5 17.45 81.17 24.22
C ARG A 5 16.07 81.69 24.65
N ALA A 6 15.12 80.78 24.87
CA ALA A 6 14.19 80.89 26.00
C ALA A 6 13.71 79.49 26.44
N GLN A 7 13.73 79.29 27.75
CA GLN A 7 13.34 78.11 28.51
C GLN A 7 11.83 78.14 28.80
N GLY A 8 11.22 76.98 29.04
CA GLY A 8 9.87 76.86 29.61
C GLY A 8 9.59 75.42 30.03
N ALA A 9 9.26 75.22 31.29
CA ALA A 9 9.29 73.95 32.01
C ALA A 9 7.97 73.15 31.99
N ALA A 10 8.14 71.83 32.18
CA ALA A 10 7.30 70.85 32.89
C ALA A 10 5.77 70.82 32.70
N SER A 11 5.26 69.67 32.25
CA SER A 11 4.24 68.92 33.00
C SER A 11 4.24 67.44 32.64
N SER A 12 4.31 66.61 33.67
CA SER A 12 4.16 65.16 33.65
C SER A 12 2.78 64.72 33.17
N ARG A 13 2.72 63.64 32.39
CA ARG A 13 1.97 62.40 32.71
C ARG A 13 1.97 61.45 31.51
N ASP A 14 2.01 60.19 31.89
CA ASP A 14 1.39 59.06 31.21
C ASP A 14 2.06 58.45 29.95
N ARG A 15 2.69 57.31 30.25
CA ARG A 15 2.39 55.97 29.70
C ARG A 15 3.36 55.41 28.64
N GLN A 16 4.00 54.35 29.12
CA GLN A 16 4.07 53.02 28.50
C GLN A 16 5.20 52.81 27.46
N ASP A 17 6.34 52.46 28.02
CA ASP A 17 7.16 51.27 27.74
C ASP A 17 6.66 50.39 26.57
N ALA A 18 7.21 50.63 25.37
CA ALA A 18 7.04 49.78 24.21
C ALA A 18 8.25 48.84 24.07
N SER A 19 8.26 47.77 24.86
CA SER A 19 9.08 46.59 24.59
C SER A 19 8.61 45.90 23.30
N PRO A 20 9.52 45.42 22.42
CA PRO A 20 9.13 44.78 21.18
C PRO A 20 8.48 43.42 21.47
N GLN A 21 7.16 43.35 21.26
CA GLN A 21 6.38 42.12 21.38
C GLN A 21 6.89 41.09 20.37
N ARG A 22 7.43 39.99 20.91
CA ARG A 22 7.70 38.75 20.18
C ARG A 22 6.37 38.24 19.62
N GLN A 23 6.24 38.23 18.29
CA GLN A 23 5.15 37.55 17.61
C GLN A 23 5.22 36.04 17.91
N PRO A 24 4.13 35.40 18.37
CA PRO A 24 4.10 33.96 18.48
C PRO A 24 4.09 33.32 17.09
N CYS A 25 5.07 32.46 16.86
CA CYS A 25 5.21 31.64 15.66
C CYS A 25 3.93 30.83 15.44
N ARG A 26 3.15 31.17 14.41
CA ARG A 26 1.96 30.41 13.99
C ARG A 26 2.41 29.00 13.61
N ALA A 27 1.92 28.00 14.35
CA ALA A 27 2.07 26.60 13.97
C ALA A 27 1.46 26.37 12.56
N PRO A 28 2.16 25.67 11.64
CA PRO A 28 1.60 25.35 10.34
C PRO A 28 0.38 24.44 10.53
N GLY A 29 -0.72 24.83 9.89
CA GLY A 29 -2.04 24.24 10.05
C GLY A 29 -2.06 22.73 9.82
N ARG A 30 -2.79 22.04 10.69
CA ARG A 30 -3.24 20.65 10.50
C ARG A 30 -3.95 20.57 9.14
N THR A 31 -3.27 20.07 8.12
CA THR A 31 -3.91 19.67 6.87
C THR A 31 -4.79 18.47 7.20
N ALA A 32 -6.10 18.69 7.25
CA ALA A 32 -7.08 17.63 7.47
C ALA A 32 -6.90 16.56 6.38
N ILE A 33 -6.60 15.33 6.80
CA ILE A 33 -6.51 14.17 5.92
C ILE A 33 -7.92 13.87 5.42
N ARG A 34 -8.24 14.28 4.18
CA ARG A 34 -9.48 13.83 3.52
C ARG A 34 -9.35 12.33 3.25
N GLN A 35 -10.10 11.52 4.00
CA GLN A 35 -10.27 10.09 3.74
C GLN A 35 -11.16 9.90 2.50
N GLY A 36 -10.57 10.06 1.31
CA GLY A 36 -11.16 9.55 0.07
C GLY A 36 -10.68 8.13 -0.15
N SER A 37 -11.59 7.16 -0.07
CA SER A 37 -11.32 5.76 -0.41
C SER A 37 -11.16 5.62 -1.92
N ALA A 38 -9.93 5.44 -2.39
CA ALA A 38 -9.74 4.64 -3.61
C ALA A 38 -10.24 3.23 -3.29
N LYS A 39 -11.10 2.63 -4.12
CA LYS A 39 -11.51 1.24 -3.90
C LYS A 39 -10.28 0.38 -4.14
N ILE A 40 -9.73 -0.16 -3.07
CA ILE A 40 -8.79 -1.27 -3.15
C ILE A 40 -9.64 -2.54 -3.10
N PRO A 41 -9.30 -3.59 -3.85
CA PRO A 41 -9.96 -4.88 -3.69
C PRO A 41 -10.07 -5.24 -2.21
N ARG A 42 -11.30 -5.43 -1.71
CA ARG A 42 -11.51 -5.86 -0.32
C ARG A 42 -11.46 -7.37 -0.34
N PRO A 43 -10.57 -8.04 0.42
CA PRO A 43 -10.49 -9.50 0.51
C PRO A 43 -11.81 -10.27 0.73
N SER A 44 -12.90 -9.60 1.10
CA SER A 44 -14.26 -10.14 1.18
C SER A 44 -15.04 -10.23 -0.14
N ASP A 45 -14.60 -9.54 -1.19
CA ASP A 45 -15.15 -9.64 -2.55
C ASP A 45 -14.62 -10.89 -3.32
N PHE A 46 -14.13 -11.92 -2.60
CA PHE A 46 -13.14 -12.90 -3.12
C PHE A 46 -13.62 -14.35 -3.30
N THR A 47 -14.70 -14.83 -2.67
CA THR A 47 -15.28 -16.18 -2.89
C THR A 47 -16.61 -16.31 -2.14
N GLN A 48 -17.46 -17.28 -2.52
CA GLN A 48 -18.56 -17.82 -1.70
C GLN A 48 -18.00 -18.50 -0.43
N ALA A 49 -17.42 -17.72 0.48
CA ALA A 49 -17.18 -18.03 1.89
C ALA A 49 -16.66 -16.72 2.52
N SER A 50 -17.35 -16.23 3.53
CA SER A 50 -17.10 -14.95 4.19
C SER A 50 -15.72 -14.88 4.87
N TRP A 51 -14.75 -14.21 4.25
CA TRP A 51 -13.46 -13.88 4.90
C TRP A 51 -13.10 -12.41 4.69
N THR A 52 -12.89 -11.64 5.76
CA THR A 52 -12.69 -10.18 5.69
C THR A 52 -11.30 -9.80 6.19
N ALA A 53 -10.28 -9.82 5.33
CA ALA A 53 -9.14 -8.96 5.60
C ALA A 53 -9.60 -7.50 5.52
N GLN A 54 -9.21 -6.69 6.48
CA GLN A 54 -9.56 -5.28 6.45
C GLN A 54 -8.55 -4.49 5.63
N THR A 55 -9.05 -3.81 4.60
CA THR A 55 -8.27 -2.91 3.76
C THR A 55 -8.61 -1.45 4.04
N ARG A 56 -7.57 -0.63 4.23
CA ARG A 56 -7.69 0.83 4.30
C ARG A 56 -6.82 1.47 3.23
N ALA A 57 -7.45 2.35 2.44
CA ALA A 57 -6.84 3.08 1.33
C ALA A 57 -6.91 4.57 1.56
N ASN A 58 -5.92 5.31 1.08
CA ASN A 58 -5.98 6.75 0.98
C ASN A 58 -5.45 7.23 -0.37
N ALA A 59 -6.31 7.90 -1.13
CA ALA A 59 -5.85 8.74 -2.23
C ALA A 59 -4.99 9.87 -1.67
N ALA A 60 -3.77 10.00 -2.20
CA ALA A 60 -2.77 10.91 -1.65
C ALA A 60 -2.16 11.80 -2.74
N ALA A 61 -1.60 12.93 -2.33
CA ALA A 61 -0.94 13.84 -3.26
C ALA A 61 0.21 13.12 -3.99
N ARG A 62 0.26 13.31 -5.32
CA ARG A 62 1.25 12.70 -6.22
C ARG A 62 2.70 13.03 -5.86
N ALA A 63 2.96 14.18 -5.22
CA ALA A 63 4.32 14.67 -4.91
C ALA A 63 4.70 14.57 -3.41
N ALA A 64 4.06 13.69 -2.63
CA ALA A 64 4.34 13.61 -1.20
C ALA A 64 5.72 12.95 -0.90
N PRO A 65 6.56 13.56 -0.03
CA PRO A 65 7.84 12.98 0.39
C PRO A 65 7.72 11.55 0.93
N ARG A 66 8.74 10.72 0.67
CA ARG A 66 8.80 9.31 1.13
C ARG A 66 8.48 9.14 2.62
N ARG A 67 8.99 10.04 3.47
CA ARG A 67 8.73 10.04 4.92
C ARG A 67 7.24 10.16 5.26
N LEU A 68 6.49 10.96 4.51
CA LEU A 68 5.04 11.08 4.69
C LEU A 68 4.34 9.79 4.25
N SER A 69 4.73 9.20 3.12
CA SER A 69 4.18 7.91 2.67
C SER A 69 4.37 6.80 3.70
N THR A 70 5.57 6.69 4.28
CA THR A 70 5.87 5.73 5.36
C THR A 70 5.02 5.95 6.61
N ARG A 71 4.76 7.20 7.00
CA ARG A 71 3.90 7.54 8.15
C ARG A 71 2.42 7.26 7.86
N THR A 72 1.94 7.67 6.68
CA THR A 72 0.54 7.49 6.28
C THR A 72 0.18 6.02 6.18
N VAL A 73 1.02 5.19 5.55
CA VAL A 73 0.72 3.77 5.41
C VAL A 73 0.65 3.04 6.76
N ARG A 74 1.48 3.44 7.73
CA ARG A 74 1.42 2.92 9.11
C ARG A 74 0.20 3.41 9.88
N HIS A 75 -0.25 4.62 9.61
CA HIS A 75 -1.52 5.10 10.14
C HIS A 75 -2.69 4.26 9.58
N LEU A 76 -2.69 3.95 8.28
CA LEU A 76 -3.69 3.06 7.68
C LEU A 76 -3.64 1.65 8.26
N ALA A 77 -2.45 1.11 8.52
CA ALA A 77 -2.30 -0.18 9.18
C ALA A 77 -2.93 -0.20 10.59
N ARG A 78 -2.68 0.83 11.41
CA ARG A 78 -3.34 0.97 12.72
C ARG A 78 -4.85 1.19 12.62
N ALA A 79 -5.33 1.84 11.56
CA ALA A 79 -6.75 1.94 11.29
C ALA A 79 -7.37 0.57 10.97
N ALA A 80 -6.71 -0.23 10.14
CA ALA A 80 -7.15 -1.59 9.83
C ALA A 80 -7.10 -2.52 11.06
N MET A 81 -6.17 -2.32 12.00
CA MET A 81 -6.19 -3.03 13.30
C MET A 81 -7.47 -2.76 14.08
N ARG A 82 -7.89 -1.48 14.19
CA ARG A 82 -9.14 -1.11 14.89
C ARG A 82 -10.36 -1.75 14.26
N ASP A 83 -10.44 -1.72 12.94
CA ASP A 83 -11.53 -2.33 12.19
C ASP A 83 -11.61 -3.85 12.38
N LEU A 84 -10.47 -4.53 12.61
CA LEU A 84 -10.42 -5.96 12.98
C LEU A 84 -10.76 -6.23 14.45
N GLY A 85 -11.08 -5.19 15.23
CA GLY A 85 -11.32 -5.27 16.67
C GLY A 85 -10.04 -5.50 17.49
N ARG A 86 -8.87 -5.11 16.97
CA ARG A 86 -7.58 -5.28 17.64
C ARG A 86 -7.03 -3.93 18.15
N PRO A 87 -6.30 -3.93 19.29
CA PRO A 87 -5.61 -2.74 19.75
C PRO A 87 -4.66 -2.21 18.68
N GLU A 88 -4.56 -0.88 18.58
CA GLU A 88 -3.52 -0.27 17.76
C GLU A 88 -2.14 -0.58 18.33
N ALA A 89 -1.22 -1.00 17.46
CA ALA A 89 0.17 -1.18 17.82
C ALA A 89 1.11 -0.64 16.72
N PRO A 90 2.35 -0.26 17.07
CA PRO A 90 3.34 0.13 16.09
C PRO A 90 3.66 -1.01 15.11
N VAL A 91 3.74 -0.69 13.81
CA VAL A 91 4.31 -1.59 12.80
C VAL A 91 5.73 -1.13 12.52
N VAL A 92 6.70 -1.83 13.10
CA VAL A 92 8.13 -1.55 12.98
C VAL A 92 8.74 -2.29 11.79
N HIS A 93 9.95 -1.92 11.39
CA HIS A 93 10.68 -2.64 10.36
C HIS A 93 11.45 -3.82 10.97
N GLY A 94 11.38 -4.97 10.33
CA GLY A 94 12.26 -6.10 10.55
C GLY A 94 13.65 -5.85 9.97
N GLN A 95 14.56 -6.79 10.21
CA GLN A 95 15.95 -6.70 9.75
C GLN A 95 16.06 -6.58 8.23
N ARG A 96 15.10 -7.14 7.48
CA ARG A 96 15.08 -7.09 6.02
C ARG A 96 14.06 -6.08 5.47
N ARG A 97 13.69 -5.09 6.29
CA ARG A 97 12.74 -4.00 6.01
C ARG A 97 11.28 -4.43 5.84
N ASP A 98 10.98 -5.71 6.01
CA ASP A 98 9.63 -6.24 6.11
C ASP A 98 8.87 -5.62 7.31
N PRO A 99 7.54 -5.47 7.24
CA PRO A 99 6.75 -4.98 8.36
C PRO A 99 6.60 -6.08 9.43
N LEU A 100 6.99 -5.78 10.67
CA LEU A 100 6.70 -6.66 11.81
C LEU A 100 5.28 -6.36 12.32
N TRP A 101 4.39 -7.32 12.09
CA TRP A 101 3.00 -7.25 12.53
C TRP A 101 2.87 -7.62 14.02
N PRO A 102 1.96 -6.97 14.78
CA PRO A 102 1.63 -7.39 16.12
C PRO A 102 1.17 -8.85 16.18
N GLU A 103 1.30 -9.47 17.34
CA GLU A 103 0.92 -10.85 17.55
C GLU A 103 -0.54 -11.14 17.14
N GLY A 104 -0.73 -12.27 16.46
CA GLY A 104 -2.03 -12.70 15.96
C GLY A 104 -2.47 -11.99 14.67
N LEU A 105 -1.64 -11.13 14.08
CA LEU A 105 -1.94 -10.45 12.82
C LEU A 105 -0.98 -10.84 11.70
N VAL A 106 -1.50 -10.81 10.47
CA VAL A 106 -0.74 -10.84 9.22
C VAL A 106 -1.22 -9.65 8.36
N GLY A 107 -0.37 -9.15 7.47
CA GLY A 107 -0.78 -8.06 6.61
C GLY A 107 0.23 -7.69 5.55
N SER A 108 -0.17 -6.71 4.75
CA SER A 108 0.65 -6.13 3.71
C SER A 108 0.40 -4.62 3.63
N MET A 109 1.38 -3.90 3.12
CA MET A 109 1.29 -2.46 2.94
C MET A 109 1.99 -2.03 1.66
N THR A 110 1.43 -1.01 1.02
CA THR A 110 1.97 -0.46 -0.22
C THR A 110 1.75 1.05 -0.27
N HIS A 111 2.59 1.71 -1.06
CA HIS A 111 2.44 3.11 -1.38
C HIS A 111 3.08 3.38 -2.73
N CYS A 112 2.38 4.15 -3.54
CA CYS A 112 2.90 4.66 -4.79
C CYS A 112 2.53 6.14 -4.96
N ARG A 113 2.85 6.69 -6.11
CA ARG A 113 2.37 8.01 -6.51
C ARG A 113 0.84 7.98 -6.56
N GLY A 114 0.18 8.78 -5.73
CA GLY A 114 -1.29 8.86 -5.73
C GLY A 114 -2.01 7.93 -4.75
N ASN A 115 -1.36 6.90 -4.20
CA ASN A 115 -2.03 5.92 -3.32
C ASN A 115 -1.17 5.52 -2.10
N ARG A 116 -1.81 5.26 -0.96
CA ARG A 116 -1.26 4.46 0.16
C ARG A 116 -2.31 3.48 0.63
N ALA A 117 -1.86 2.29 1.02
CA ALA A 117 -2.76 1.25 1.45
C ALA A 117 -2.14 0.30 2.48
N ALA A 118 -3.00 -0.22 3.35
CA ALA A 118 -2.66 -1.34 4.22
C ALA A 118 -3.83 -2.32 4.27
N ALA A 119 -3.52 -3.61 4.29
CA ALA A 119 -4.47 -4.68 4.49
C ALA A 119 -3.98 -5.61 5.60
N LEU A 120 -4.88 -6.00 6.51
CA LEU A 120 -4.58 -6.86 7.64
C LEU A 120 -5.63 -7.97 7.76
N ALA A 121 -5.21 -9.13 8.26
CA ALA A 121 -6.06 -10.25 8.61
C ALA A 121 -5.59 -10.86 9.94
N ARG A 122 -6.46 -11.70 10.54
CA ARG A 122 -6.07 -12.52 11.68
C ARG A 122 -5.18 -13.66 11.21
N ARG A 123 -4.12 -13.91 11.96
CA ARG A 123 -3.19 -15.02 11.71
C ARG A 123 -3.81 -16.39 11.94
N THR A 124 -5.01 -16.48 12.52
CA THR A 124 -5.80 -17.71 12.64
C THR A 124 -6.53 -18.07 11.35
N ASP A 125 -6.71 -17.10 10.46
CA ASP A 125 -7.55 -17.25 9.26
C ASP A 125 -6.66 -17.27 7.99
N VAL A 126 -5.58 -16.47 8.01
CA VAL A 126 -4.71 -16.22 6.86
C VAL A 126 -3.25 -16.44 7.24
N VAL A 127 -2.55 -17.24 6.43
CA VAL A 127 -1.10 -17.50 6.50
C VAL A 127 -0.31 -16.35 5.86
N GLY A 128 -0.76 -15.86 4.71
CA GLY A 128 -0.05 -14.85 3.92
C GLY A 128 -0.99 -13.85 3.27
N LEU A 129 -0.57 -12.59 3.20
CA LEU A 129 -1.33 -11.52 2.57
C LEU A 129 -0.40 -10.66 1.73
N GLY A 130 -0.77 -10.47 0.45
CA GLY A 130 -0.05 -9.65 -0.51
C GLY A 130 -0.93 -8.52 -0.99
N LEU A 131 -0.42 -7.29 -0.91
CA LEU A 131 -1.07 -6.10 -1.47
C LEU A 131 -0.03 -5.24 -2.13
N ASP A 132 -0.27 -4.87 -3.38
CA ASP A 132 0.51 -3.87 -4.07
C ASP A 132 -0.34 -2.88 -4.86
N ALA A 133 0.23 -1.71 -5.12
CA ALA A 133 -0.42 -0.63 -5.84
C ALA A 133 0.61 0.16 -6.63
N GLU A 134 0.32 0.40 -7.90
CA GLU A 134 1.19 1.06 -8.87
C GLU A 134 0.42 2.15 -9.62
N PRO A 135 1.06 3.21 -10.12
CA PRO A 135 0.40 4.13 -11.03
C PRO A 135 0.00 3.38 -12.31
N ASN A 136 -1.19 3.64 -12.86
CA ASN A 136 -1.59 3.15 -14.17
C ASN A 136 -0.86 3.97 -15.26
N GLU A 137 0.44 3.74 -15.38
CA GLU A 137 1.38 4.41 -16.26
C GLU A 137 2.35 3.35 -16.84
N PRO A 138 2.94 3.58 -18.03
CA PRO A 138 3.82 2.61 -18.67
C PRO A 138 4.94 2.13 -17.76
N LEU A 139 5.34 0.86 -17.91
CA LEU A 139 6.56 0.36 -17.27
C LEU A 139 7.79 1.04 -17.90
N SER A 140 8.84 1.24 -17.11
CA SER A 140 10.11 1.76 -17.66
C SER A 140 10.66 0.79 -18.70
N SER A 141 11.29 1.32 -19.75
CA SER A 141 11.90 0.52 -20.81
C SER A 141 12.83 -0.55 -20.23
N GLY A 142 12.76 -1.77 -20.75
CA GLY A 142 13.59 -2.90 -20.31
C GLY A 142 13.14 -3.62 -19.04
N VAL A 143 12.21 -3.06 -18.24
CA VAL A 143 11.77 -3.74 -17.01
C VAL A 143 10.92 -4.97 -17.35
N LEU A 144 10.04 -4.86 -18.35
CA LEU A 144 9.25 -6.02 -18.80
C LEU A 144 10.17 -7.14 -19.27
N ASP A 145 11.33 -6.79 -19.82
CA ASP A 145 12.35 -7.75 -20.26
C ASP A 145 12.89 -8.63 -19.13
N VAL A 146 12.95 -8.07 -17.92
CA VAL A 146 13.46 -8.73 -16.73
C VAL A 146 12.38 -9.50 -15.97
N ILE A 147 11.15 -8.97 -15.93
CA ILE A 147 10.10 -9.53 -15.06
C ILE A 147 9.13 -10.47 -15.79
N GLY A 148 8.97 -10.31 -17.11
CA GLY A 148 7.95 -10.99 -17.89
C GLY A 148 8.48 -12.26 -18.56
N LEU A 149 7.79 -13.38 -18.34
CA LEU A 149 7.99 -14.60 -19.09
C LEU A 149 7.45 -14.46 -20.54
N PRO A 150 7.94 -15.24 -21.51
CA PRO A 150 7.46 -15.20 -22.89
C PRO A 150 5.94 -15.35 -23.00
N GLU A 151 5.35 -16.27 -22.24
CA GLU A 151 3.91 -16.54 -22.20
C GLU A 151 3.13 -15.36 -21.63
N GLU A 152 3.67 -14.70 -20.60
CA GLU A 152 3.05 -13.51 -20.02
C GLU A 152 3.02 -12.39 -21.06
N ARG A 153 4.13 -12.16 -21.78
CA ARG A 153 4.20 -11.11 -22.81
C ARG A 153 3.21 -11.32 -23.94
N ALA A 154 3.04 -12.57 -24.38
CA ALA A 154 2.04 -12.90 -25.39
C ALA A 154 0.62 -12.53 -24.89
N GLN A 155 0.27 -12.97 -23.68
CA GLN A 155 -1.01 -12.61 -23.04
C GLN A 155 -1.18 -11.08 -22.90
N LEU A 156 -0.11 -10.32 -22.58
CA LEU A 156 -0.20 -8.86 -22.46
C LEU A 156 -0.53 -8.17 -23.81
N LEU A 157 -0.15 -8.75 -24.95
CA LEU A 157 -0.49 -8.20 -26.26
C LEU A 157 -2.00 -8.30 -26.51
N ASP A 158 -2.59 -9.46 -26.19
CA ASP A 158 -4.02 -9.72 -26.37
C ASP A 158 -4.86 -8.81 -25.45
N LEU A 159 -4.51 -8.77 -24.16
CA LEU A 159 -5.18 -7.91 -23.17
C LEU A 159 -5.12 -6.42 -23.54
N ARG A 160 -3.99 -5.97 -24.12
CA ARG A 160 -3.84 -4.59 -24.58
C ARG A 160 -4.72 -4.28 -25.79
N ALA A 161 -4.93 -5.26 -26.68
CA ALA A 161 -5.84 -5.10 -27.81
C ALA A 161 -7.30 -5.02 -27.35
N GLU A 162 -7.66 -5.76 -26.29
CA GLU A 162 -9.00 -5.73 -25.68
C GLU A 162 -9.27 -4.44 -24.90
N ASP A 163 -8.33 -4.02 -24.04
CA ASP A 163 -8.44 -2.79 -23.26
C ASP A 163 -7.10 -2.03 -23.23
N PRO A 164 -6.95 -0.96 -24.03
CA PRO A 164 -5.74 -0.16 -24.05
C PRO A 164 -5.63 0.83 -22.88
N THR A 165 -6.65 0.96 -22.03
CA THR A 165 -6.67 1.91 -20.91
C THR A 165 -5.91 1.40 -19.68
N VAL A 166 -5.67 0.09 -19.60
CA VAL A 166 -4.88 -0.56 -18.55
C VAL A 166 -3.45 -0.75 -19.05
N TYR A 167 -2.47 -0.31 -18.27
CA TYR A 167 -1.06 -0.65 -18.51
C TYR A 167 -0.78 -2.06 -17.99
N TRP A 168 -1.08 -3.06 -18.81
CA TRP A 168 -1.01 -4.48 -18.45
C TRP A 168 0.38 -4.97 -18.03
N ASP A 169 1.43 -4.41 -18.61
CA ASP A 169 2.82 -4.60 -18.20
C ASP A 169 3.09 -4.14 -16.77
N ARG A 170 2.55 -2.97 -16.40
CA ARG A 170 2.60 -2.44 -15.05
C ARG A 170 1.72 -3.25 -14.09
N LEU A 171 0.57 -3.75 -14.55
CA LEU A 171 -0.28 -4.61 -13.75
C LEU A 171 0.41 -5.94 -13.44
N LEU A 172 1.09 -6.56 -14.41
CA LEU A 172 1.90 -7.75 -14.20
C LEU A 172 2.95 -7.51 -13.11
N PHE A 173 3.68 -6.39 -13.19
CA PHE A 173 4.62 -5.99 -12.14
C PHE A 173 3.96 -5.88 -10.76
N CYS A 174 2.82 -5.18 -10.68
CA CYS A 174 2.06 -5.02 -9.44
C CYS A 174 1.61 -6.36 -8.84
N VAL A 175 1.15 -7.30 -9.69
CA VAL A 175 0.81 -8.66 -9.25
C VAL A 175 2.03 -9.37 -8.68
N LYS A 176 3.18 -9.36 -9.37
CA LYS A 176 4.39 -10.03 -8.88
C LYS A 176 4.90 -9.45 -7.56
N GLU A 177 4.82 -8.13 -7.37
CA GLU A 177 5.13 -7.48 -6.09
C GLU A 177 4.17 -7.90 -4.97
N ALA A 178 2.86 -8.05 -5.26
CA ALA A 178 1.90 -8.56 -4.29
C ALA A 178 2.23 -10.01 -3.87
N ILE A 179 2.63 -10.86 -4.82
CA ILE A 179 3.05 -12.24 -4.56
C ILE A 179 4.33 -12.29 -3.73
N TYR A 180 5.32 -11.46 -4.04
CA TYR A 180 6.55 -11.37 -3.26
C TYR A 180 6.28 -11.02 -1.79
N LYS A 181 5.29 -10.17 -1.52
CA LYS A 181 4.87 -9.80 -0.16
C LYS A 181 4.14 -10.92 0.60
N VAL A 182 3.57 -11.91 -0.09
CA VAL A 182 3.12 -13.18 0.51
C VAL A 182 4.32 -14.08 0.77
N TRP A 183 5.18 -14.24 -0.23
CA TRP A 183 6.29 -15.20 -0.20
C TRP A 183 7.31 -14.86 0.87
N PHE A 184 7.82 -13.63 0.88
CA PHE A 184 9.00 -13.28 1.67
C PHE A 184 8.83 -13.52 3.19
N PRO A 185 7.70 -13.16 3.83
CA PRO A 185 7.47 -13.47 5.24
C PRO A 185 7.38 -14.97 5.56
N LEU A 186 6.97 -15.79 4.60
CA LEU A 186 6.81 -17.24 4.77
C LEU A 186 8.10 -18.00 4.46
N ALA A 187 8.77 -17.59 3.39
CA ALA A 187 9.92 -18.26 2.84
C ALA A 187 11.25 -17.81 3.44
N GLY A 188 11.34 -16.53 3.84
CA GLY A 188 12.60 -15.91 4.26
C GLY A 188 13.65 -15.82 3.15
N THR A 189 13.28 -16.05 1.89
CA THR A 189 14.18 -16.08 0.73
C THR A 189 13.65 -15.19 -0.39
N TRP A 190 14.56 -14.79 -1.28
CA TRP A 190 14.21 -14.04 -2.48
C TRP A 190 13.45 -14.93 -3.47
N LEU A 191 12.35 -14.42 -4.03
CA LEU A 191 11.64 -15.03 -5.15
C LEU A 191 11.94 -14.23 -6.41
N GLY A 192 12.58 -14.86 -7.40
CA GLY A 192 12.80 -14.23 -8.69
C GLY A 192 11.49 -14.01 -9.45
N PHE A 193 11.42 -12.98 -10.30
CA PHE A 193 10.22 -12.71 -11.10
C PHE A 193 9.92 -13.81 -12.13
N THR A 194 10.95 -14.54 -12.58
CA THR A 194 10.87 -15.57 -13.62
C THR A 194 10.42 -16.94 -13.12
N VAL A 195 10.22 -17.12 -11.82
CA VAL A 195 9.79 -18.42 -11.24
C VAL A 195 8.29 -18.47 -10.92
N ALA A 196 7.53 -17.47 -11.38
CA ALA A 196 6.10 -17.36 -11.16
C ALA A 196 5.42 -16.92 -12.47
N LEU A 197 4.60 -17.81 -13.04
CA LEU A 197 3.80 -17.56 -14.23
C LEU A 197 2.45 -16.96 -13.82
N VAL A 198 2.12 -15.79 -14.36
CA VAL A 198 0.89 -15.06 -14.06
C VAL A 198 -0.09 -15.11 -15.24
N SER A 199 -1.26 -15.67 -14.99
CA SER A 199 -2.43 -15.57 -15.87
C SER A 199 -3.35 -14.46 -15.39
N LEU A 200 -3.65 -13.49 -16.25
CA LEU A 200 -4.54 -12.36 -15.97
C LEU A 200 -5.86 -12.55 -16.69
N VAL A 201 -6.97 -12.25 -16.00
CA VAL A 201 -8.31 -12.24 -16.58
C VAL A 201 -8.93 -10.87 -16.33
N SER A 202 -9.50 -10.28 -17.38
CA SER A 202 -10.31 -9.05 -17.31
C SER A 202 -11.79 -9.38 -17.33
N PHE A 203 -12.60 -8.62 -16.59
CA PHE A 203 -14.06 -8.71 -16.64
C PHE A 203 -14.70 -7.63 -17.53
N GLY A 204 -13.93 -7.03 -18.44
CA GLY A 204 -14.42 -6.03 -19.38
C GLY A 204 -14.52 -4.62 -18.77
N GLY A 205 -13.59 -4.26 -17.88
CA GLY A 205 -13.58 -2.95 -17.25
C GLY A 205 -12.41 -2.76 -16.29
N THR A 206 -12.67 -2.10 -15.17
CA THR A 206 -11.64 -1.71 -14.20
C THR A 206 -11.17 -2.81 -13.26
N ASP A 207 -11.64 -4.05 -13.39
CA ASP A 207 -11.29 -5.12 -12.47
C ASP A 207 -11.20 -6.50 -13.14
N GLY A 208 -10.60 -7.43 -12.40
CA GLY A 208 -10.42 -8.80 -12.86
C GLY A 208 -9.77 -9.69 -11.81
N THR A 209 -9.32 -10.85 -12.26
CA THR A 209 -8.64 -11.86 -11.43
C THR A 209 -7.27 -12.18 -11.99
N PHE A 210 -6.44 -12.81 -11.16
CA PHE A 210 -5.21 -13.41 -11.60
C PHE A 210 -4.97 -14.74 -10.90
N THR A 211 -4.26 -15.62 -11.59
CA THR A 211 -3.73 -16.87 -11.05
C THR A 211 -2.23 -16.88 -11.25
N VAL A 212 -1.49 -17.31 -10.24
CA VAL A 212 -0.04 -17.41 -10.27
C VAL A 212 0.36 -18.83 -9.99
N VAL A 213 1.17 -19.42 -10.87
CA VAL A 213 1.72 -20.76 -10.71
C VAL A 213 3.24 -20.65 -10.54
N HIS A 214 3.74 -21.11 -9.40
CA HIS A 214 5.18 -21.15 -9.15
C HIS A 214 5.82 -22.31 -9.92
N GLN A 215 6.87 -22.02 -10.69
CA GLN A 215 7.59 -23.02 -11.49
C GLN A 215 8.67 -23.76 -10.69
N ILE A 216 8.89 -23.37 -9.43
CA ILE A 216 9.78 -24.06 -8.49
C ILE A 216 8.96 -24.66 -7.35
N PRO A 217 9.35 -25.83 -6.81
CA PRO A 217 8.88 -26.28 -5.51
C PRO A 217 9.14 -25.16 -4.48
N GLY A 218 8.17 -24.87 -3.62
CA GLY A 218 8.35 -23.93 -2.52
C GLY A 218 9.56 -24.29 -1.64
N PRO A 219 10.09 -23.37 -0.82
CA PRO A 219 11.30 -23.64 -0.04
C PRO A 219 11.02 -24.78 0.97
N PRO A 220 12.04 -25.59 1.32
CA PRO A 220 11.91 -26.60 2.36
C PRO A 220 11.81 -25.90 3.72
N LEU A 221 10.59 -25.60 4.14
CA LEU A 221 10.30 -24.99 5.43
C LEU A 221 9.61 -26.00 6.35
N GLY A 222 10.05 -25.99 7.62
CA GLY A 222 9.60 -26.91 8.66
C GLY A 222 8.09 -27.02 8.71
N THR A 223 7.61 -28.26 8.54
CA THR A 223 6.22 -28.74 8.62
C THR A 223 5.15 -27.77 8.11
N GLN A 224 4.69 -28.07 6.88
CA GLN A 224 3.48 -27.58 6.23
C GLN A 224 3.53 -26.16 5.66
N ILE A 225 4.28 -25.98 4.56
CA ILE A 225 3.74 -25.09 3.51
C ILE A 225 2.52 -25.80 2.94
N PRO A 226 1.32 -25.22 3.01
CA PRO A 226 0.18 -25.81 2.33
C PRO A 226 0.43 -25.79 0.82
N GLN A 227 0.02 -26.85 0.11
CA GLN A 227 0.10 -26.94 -1.36
C GLN A 227 -0.47 -25.69 -2.08
N THR A 228 -1.28 -24.91 -1.35
CA THR A 228 -1.82 -23.60 -1.73
C THR A 228 -0.80 -22.51 -2.04
N LEU A 229 0.51 -22.68 -1.77
CA LEU A 229 1.52 -21.74 -2.26
C LEU A 229 2.03 -22.07 -3.68
N HIS A 230 1.73 -23.25 -4.22
CA HIS A 230 2.07 -23.56 -5.61
C HIS A 230 1.23 -22.73 -6.58
N THR A 231 -0.06 -22.58 -6.26
CA THR A 231 -1.01 -21.81 -7.04
C THR A 231 -1.66 -20.76 -6.15
N LEU A 232 -1.41 -19.49 -6.47
CA LEU A 232 -2.02 -18.35 -5.76
C LEU A 232 -3.08 -17.71 -6.64
N HIS A 233 -4.20 -17.34 -6.01
CA HIS A 233 -5.25 -16.59 -6.67
C HIS A 233 -5.34 -15.19 -6.08
N GLY A 234 -5.77 -14.24 -6.90
CA GLY A 234 -5.99 -12.88 -6.44
C GLY A 234 -6.85 -12.08 -7.40
N ARG A 235 -7.03 -10.81 -7.04
CA ARG A 235 -7.80 -9.84 -7.80
C ARG A 235 -6.98 -8.61 -8.08
N TRP A 236 -7.27 -7.99 -9.21
CA TRP A 236 -6.73 -6.69 -9.54
C TRP A 236 -7.85 -5.69 -9.81
N HIS A 237 -7.53 -4.42 -9.63
CA HIS A 237 -8.43 -3.29 -9.87
C HIS A 237 -7.65 -2.08 -10.39
N SER A 238 -8.28 -1.29 -11.25
CA SER A 238 -7.76 -0.08 -11.87
C SER A 238 -8.73 1.07 -11.63
N GLU A 239 -8.41 2.03 -10.78
CA GLU A 239 -9.26 3.20 -10.57
C GLU A 239 -8.43 4.47 -10.41
N ARG A 240 -8.91 5.58 -10.96
CA ARG A 240 -8.32 6.91 -10.76
C ARG A 240 -6.80 6.95 -11.05
N GLY A 241 -6.37 6.21 -12.07
CA GLY A 241 -4.97 6.13 -12.48
C GLY A 241 -4.08 5.31 -11.55
N VAL A 242 -4.64 4.38 -10.76
CA VAL A 242 -3.91 3.47 -9.88
C VAL A 242 -4.34 2.05 -10.18
N LEU A 243 -3.37 1.17 -10.38
CA LEU A 243 -3.52 -0.28 -10.40
C LEU A 243 -3.30 -0.80 -8.98
N ALA A 244 -4.09 -1.77 -8.56
CA ALA A 244 -3.92 -2.46 -7.30
C ALA A 244 -4.10 -3.97 -7.50
N ALA A 245 -3.24 -4.76 -6.87
CA ALA A 245 -3.31 -6.22 -6.87
C ALA A 245 -3.29 -6.74 -5.44
N ALA A 246 -4.18 -7.69 -5.14
CA ALA A 246 -4.26 -8.30 -3.82
C ALA A 246 -4.41 -9.82 -3.93
N THR A 247 -3.73 -10.53 -3.03
CA THR A 247 -3.83 -11.98 -2.85
C THR A 247 -3.75 -12.33 -1.37
N LEU A 248 -4.30 -13.48 -1.00
CA LEU A 248 -4.28 -14.01 0.34
C LEU A 248 -4.14 -15.53 0.31
N VAL A 249 -3.54 -16.08 1.35
CA VAL A 249 -3.33 -17.53 1.54
C VAL A 249 -4.01 -17.94 2.83
N PRO A 250 -5.11 -18.71 2.79
CA PRO A 250 -5.79 -19.18 4.00
C PRO A 250 -4.99 -20.28 4.72
N ILE A 251 -5.27 -20.50 6.02
CA ILE A 251 -4.64 -21.59 6.80
C ILE A 251 -5.08 -23.00 6.37
N ALA A 252 -6.30 -23.13 5.83
CA ALA A 252 -6.77 -24.33 5.15
C ALA A 252 -7.94 -23.96 4.23
N PRO A 253 -8.22 -24.73 3.16
CA PRO A 253 -9.56 -24.72 2.60
C PRO A 253 -10.47 -25.31 3.67
N VAL A 254 -11.50 -24.57 4.09
CA VAL A 254 -12.64 -25.21 4.76
C VAL A 254 -13.10 -26.28 3.77
N SER A 255 -13.07 -27.54 4.20
CA SER A 255 -13.61 -28.66 3.43
C SER A 255 -14.95 -28.22 2.86
N ALA A 256 -15.15 -28.39 1.55
CA ALA A 256 -16.51 -28.46 1.04
C ALA A 256 -17.21 -29.50 1.94
N ALA A 257 -18.24 -29.07 2.66
CA ALA A 257 -19.06 -29.96 3.45
C ALA A 257 -19.66 -31.03 2.51
N PRO A 258 -19.91 -32.25 3.00
CA PRO A 258 -20.15 -33.45 2.18
C PRO A 258 -21.35 -33.32 1.24
#